data_AF-A0A2A2GDJ2-F1
#
_entry.id   AF-A0A2A2GDJ2-F1
#
_cell.length_a   1.000
_cell.length_b   1.000
_cell.length_c   1.000
_cell.angle_alpha   90.00
_cell.angle_beta   90.00
_cell.angle_gamma   90.00
#
_symmetry.space_group_name_H-M   'P 1'
#
loop_
_entity.id
_entity.type
_entity.pdbx_description
1 polymer ?
#
loop_
_entity_poly.entity_id
_entity_poly.type
_entity_poly.pdbx_seq_one_letter_code
_entity_poly.pdbx_strand_id
1 'polypeptide(L)'
;MRYLLLSFVALLFISCSNETPENVSERVNQLIADDNYTQALDILDNANPEQTDADLPKLKEKTYLNYGLYLEYRGPEDSTMRDRMTSALEQFIEVLKLNPDNEKARKEIQQIMGIYNTMPEKSPGEDIVAELNKLGFDY
;
A
#
# COMPACT_ATOMS: atom_id res chain seq x y z
N MET A 1 -11.30 -57.22 -15.98
CA MET A 1 -11.80 -55.92 -16.48
C MET A 1 -12.51 -55.24 -15.31
N ARG A 2 -12.20 -54.03 -14.84
CA ARG A 2 -11.46 -52.94 -15.45
C ARG A 2 -11.25 -51.84 -14.38
N TYR A 3 -9.98 -51.47 -14.17
CA TYR A 3 -9.39 -50.26 -13.56
C TYR A 3 -9.72 -49.83 -12.10
N LEU A 4 -8.70 -50.03 -11.25
CA LEU A 4 -8.35 -49.19 -10.10
C LEU A 4 -8.12 -47.74 -10.57
N LEU A 5 -8.84 -46.79 -9.98
CA LEU A 5 -8.62 -45.35 -10.18
C LEU A 5 -7.77 -44.83 -9.01
N LEU A 6 -6.44 -44.94 -9.15
CA LEU A 6 -5.49 -44.22 -8.31
C LEU A 6 -5.56 -42.73 -8.71
N SER A 7 -6.26 -41.92 -7.93
CA SER A 7 -6.10 -40.46 -7.99
C SER A 7 -4.86 -40.10 -7.19
N PHE A 8 -3.73 -40.02 -7.89
CA PHE A 8 -2.53 -39.33 -7.40
C PHE A 8 -2.83 -37.83 -7.39
N VAL A 9 -3.32 -37.32 -6.25
CA VAL A 9 -3.33 -35.89 -5.98
C VAL A 9 -1.89 -35.50 -5.70
N ALA A 10 -1.20 -35.03 -6.74
CA ALA A 10 0.07 -34.33 -6.60
C ALA A 10 -0.21 -32.99 -5.91
N LEU A 11 -0.12 -32.98 -4.57
CA LEU A 11 0.09 -31.76 -3.81
C LEU A 11 1.46 -31.22 -4.21
N LEU A 12 1.47 -30.30 -5.17
CA LEU A 12 2.61 -29.44 -5.43
C LEU A 12 2.78 -28.56 -4.20
N PHE A 13 3.68 -28.96 -3.30
CA PHE A 13 4.29 -28.08 -2.33
C PHE A 13 5.10 -27.03 -3.10
N ILE A 14 4.46 -25.90 -3.44
CA ILE A 14 5.19 -24.69 -3.76
C ILE A 14 5.87 -24.28 -2.46
N SER A 15 7.10 -24.73 -2.29
CA SER A 15 8.02 -24.17 -1.33
C SER A 15 8.22 -22.71 -1.76
N CYS A 16 7.57 -21.77 -1.07
CA CYS A 16 7.94 -20.36 -1.17
C CYS A 16 9.38 -20.26 -0.64
N SER A 17 10.36 -20.33 -1.52
CA SER A 17 11.68 -19.78 -1.22
C SER A 17 11.48 -18.28 -1.06
N ASN A 18 11.71 -17.76 0.15
CA ASN A 18 11.70 -16.33 0.47
C ASN A 18 12.90 -15.60 -0.17
N GLU A 19 13.24 -15.93 -1.41
CA GLU A 19 14.33 -15.28 -2.12
C GLU A 19 13.84 -13.95 -2.65
N THR A 20 14.63 -12.90 -2.39
CA THR A 20 14.41 -11.57 -2.97
C THR A 20 14.37 -11.70 -4.49
N PRO A 21 13.32 -11.20 -5.17
CA PRO A 21 13.27 -11.26 -6.63
C PRO A 21 14.49 -10.56 -7.26
N GLU A 22 15.07 -11.17 -8.30
CA GLU A 22 16.27 -10.63 -8.99
C GLU A 22 16.07 -9.18 -9.49
N ASN A 23 14.84 -8.83 -9.90
CA ASN A 23 14.48 -7.47 -10.31
C ASN A 23 13.31 -6.90 -9.51
N VAL A 24 13.55 -6.62 -8.22
CA VAL A 24 12.55 -6.03 -7.29
C VAL A 24 11.89 -4.79 -7.89
N SER A 25 12.67 -3.89 -8.47
CA SER A 25 12.15 -2.62 -8.99
C SER A 25 11.15 -2.83 -10.13
N GLU A 26 11.49 -3.63 -11.13
CA GLU A 26 10.57 -3.95 -12.23
C GLU A 26 9.29 -4.64 -11.73
N ARG A 27 9.44 -5.63 -10.83
CA ARG A 27 8.31 -6.36 -10.27
C ARG A 27 7.35 -5.46 -9.50
N VAL A 28 7.88 -4.60 -8.63
CA VAL A 28 7.09 -3.63 -7.85
C VAL A 28 6.40 -2.62 -8.76
N ASN A 29 7.10 -2.10 -9.78
CA ASN A 29 6.51 -1.16 -10.71
C ASN A 29 5.34 -1.77 -11.51
N GLN A 30 5.46 -3.04 -11.91
CA GLN A 30 4.36 -3.76 -12.55
C GLN A 30 3.16 -3.90 -11.61
N LEU A 31 3.40 -4.29 -10.35
CA LEU A 31 2.34 -4.42 -9.36
C LEU A 31 1.64 -3.08 -9.07
N ILE A 32 2.38 -1.97 -9.03
CA ILE A 32 1.78 -0.62 -8.94
C ILE A 32 0.90 -0.33 -10.15
N ALA A 33 1.36 -0.64 -11.37
CA ALA A 33 0.59 -0.43 -12.59
C ALA A 33 -0.70 -1.27 -12.63
N ASP A 34 -0.68 -2.43 -12.01
CA ASP A 34 -1.81 -3.36 -11.88
C ASP A 34 -2.68 -3.08 -10.64
N ASP A 35 -2.46 -1.96 -9.93
CA ASP A 35 -3.14 -1.59 -8.68
C ASP A 35 -2.99 -2.62 -7.54
N ASN A 36 -1.97 -3.46 -7.59
CA ASN A 36 -1.70 -4.52 -6.62
C ASN A 36 -0.70 -4.07 -5.54
N TYR A 37 -1.09 -3.04 -4.79
CA TYR A 37 -0.22 -2.35 -3.82
C TYR A 37 0.17 -3.22 -2.62
N THR A 38 -0.73 -4.05 -2.10
CA THR A 38 -0.44 -4.91 -0.95
C THR A 38 0.65 -5.93 -1.27
N GLN A 39 0.61 -6.55 -2.46
CA GLN A 39 1.67 -7.46 -2.88
C GLN A 39 2.99 -6.72 -3.15
N ALA A 40 2.92 -5.49 -3.70
CA ALA A 40 4.11 -4.67 -3.88
C ALA A 40 4.79 -4.34 -2.54
N LEU A 41 4.01 -3.96 -1.52
CA LEU A 41 4.51 -3.70 -0.18
C LEU A 41 5.08 -4.95 0.49
N ASP A 42 4.40 -6.10 0.36
CA ASP A 42 4.91 -7.37 0.90
C ASP A 42 6.28 -7.75 0.32
N ILE A 43 6.48 -7.57 -0.99
CA ILE A 43 7.80 -7.77 -1.62
C ILE A 43 8.84 -6.81 -1.02
N LEU A 44 8.49 -5.53 -0.85
CA LEU A 44 9.41 -4.52 -0.33
C LEU A 44 9.76 -4.73 1.14
N ASP A 45 8.81 -5.22 1.95
CA ASP A 45 8.99 -5.47 3.39
C ASP A 45 9.84 -6.70 3.67
N ASN A 46 9.83 -7.66 2.76
CA ASN A 46 10.59 -8.91 2.89
C ASN A 46 11.87 -8.95 2.02
N ALA A 47 12.13 -7.92 1.20
CA ALA A 47 13.34 -7.85 0.39
C ALA A 47 14.59 -7.71 1.27
N ASN A 48 15.64 -8.47 0.94
CA ASN A 48 16.95 -8.30 1.57
C ASN A 48 17.75 -7.22 0.80
N PRO A 49 18.14 -6.11 1.45
CA PRO A 49 18.93 -5.05 0.82
C PRO A 49 20.29 -5.52 0.29
N GLU A 50 20.85 -6.63 0.80
CA GLU A 50 22.12 -7.19 0.33
C GLU A 50 21.97 -8.02 -0.96
N GLN A 51 20.73 -8.34 -1.34
CA GLN A 51 20.40 -9.19 -2.50
C GLN A 51 19.77 -8.42 -3.65
N THR A 52 19.69 -7.09 -3.56
CA THR A 52 19.10 -6.25 -4.60
C THR A 52 19.78 -4.89 -4.66
N ASP A 53 19.99 -4.39 -5.88
CA ASP A 53 20.48 -3.03 -6.13
C ASP A 53 19.34 -1.99 -6.11
N ALA A 54 18.11 -2.41 -5.82
CA ALA A 54 16.96 -1.52 -5.80
C ALA A 54 17.00 -0.56 -4.61
N ASP A 55 16.61 0.70 -4.85
CA ASP A 55 16.34 1.67 -3.78
C ASP A 55 15.00 1.33 -3.10
N LEU A 56 15.06 0.42 -2.14
CA LEU A 56 13.88 -0.08 -1.42
C LEU A 56 13.11 1.03 -0.71
N PRO A 57 13.74 1.98 0.03
CA PRO A 57 13.03 3.11 0.61
C PRO A 57 12.27 3.93 -0.43
N LYS A 58 12.90 4.23 -1.59
CA LYS A 58 12.25 5.01 -2.64
C LYS A 58 11.08 4.27 -3.30
N LEU A 59 11.22 2.97 -3.52
CA LEU A 59 10.13 2.13 -4.03
C LEU A 59 8.97 2.03 -3.03
N LYS A 60 9.27 1.96 -1.72
CA LYS A 60 8.25 1.93 -0.67
C LYS A 60 7.49 3.25 -0.57
N GLU A 61 8.20 4.38 -0.60
CA GLU A 61 7.60 5.72 -0.69
C GLU A 61 6.67 5.83 -1.92
N LYS A 62 7.15 5.41 -3.10
CA LYS A 62 6.36 5.40 -4.33
C LYS A 62 5.11 4.52 -4.21
N THR A 63 5.25 3.33 -3.64
CA THR A 63 4.15 2.36 -3.51
C THR A 63 3.05 2.92 -2.61
N TYR A 64 3.39 3.42 -1.42
CA TYR A 64 2.40 4.05 -0.54
C TYR A 64 1.73 5.27 -1.18
N LEU A 65 2.48 6.11 -1.89
CA LEU A 65 1.91 7.27 -2.55
C LEU A 65 0.87 6.88 -3.60
N ASN A 66 1.19 5.90 -4.46
CA ASN A 66 0.24 5.44 -5.48
C ASN A 66 -0.94 4.69 -4.85
N TYR A 67 -0.72 3.97 -3.74
CA TYR A 67 -1.80 3.29 -3.04
C TYR A 67 -2.80 4.29 -2.45
N GLY A 68 -2.31 5.34 -1.77
CA GLY A 68 -3.16 6.42 -1.26
C GLY A 68 -3.97 7.10 -2.37
N LEU A 69 -3.34 7.40 -3.51
CA LEU A 69 -4.03 7.95 -4.68
C LEU A 69 -5.09 7.01 -5.25
N TYR A 70 -4.77 5.72 -5.37
CA TYR A 70 -5.76 4.74 -5.81
C TYR A 70 -6.97 4.73 -4.87
N LEU A 71 -6.75 4.66 -3.56
CA LEU A 71 -7.81 4.64 -2.55
C LEU A 71 -8.67 5.91 -2.62
N GLU A 72 -8.05 7.09 -2.67
CA GLU A 72 -8.77 8.37 -2.71
C GLU A 72 -9.68 8.49 -3.94
N TYR A 73 -9.15 8.20 -5.14
CA TYR A 73 -9.85 8.50 -6.39
C TYR A 73 -10.68 7.34 -6.96
N ARG A 74 -10.26 6.09 -6.74
CA ARG A 74 -10.91 4.90 -7.31
C ARG A 74 -11.36 3.95 -6.22
N GLY A 75 -10.39 3.36 -5.50
CA GLY A 75 -10.61 2.37 -4.45
C GLY A 75 -11.35 1.12 -4.92
N PRO A 76 -11.61 0.17 -4.00
CA PRO A 76 -12.43 -1.01 -4.28
C PRO A 76 -13.89 -0.63 -4.58
N GLU A 77 -14.57 -1.40 -5.44
CA GLU A 77 -15.93 -1.10 -5.90
C GLU A 77 -16.95 -0.91 -4.77
N ASP A 78 -16.86 -1.72 -3.70
CA ASP A 78 -17.82 -1.70 -2.59
C ASP A 78 -17.43 -0.81 -1.41
N SER A 79 -16.38 0.01 -1.56
CA SER A 79 -15.87 0.85 -0.48
C SER A 79 -16.60 2.19 -0.40
N THR A 80 -16.89 2.66 0.81
CA THR A 80 -17.48 4.00 0.98
C THR A 80 -16.42 5.08 0.77
N MET A 81 -16.85 6.31 0.44
CA MET A 81 -15.93 7.45 0.38
C MET A 81 -15.16 7.66 1.70
N ARG A 82 -15.83 7.46 2.85
CA ARG A 82 -15.20 7.60 4.16
C ARG A 82 -14.08 6.58 4.33
N ASP A 83 -14.35 5.32 4.05
CA ASP A 83 -13.36 4.24 4.21
C ASP A 83 -12.16 4.48 3.30
N ARG A 84 -12.42 4.79 2.02
CA ARG A 84 -11.39 5.12 1.04
C ARG A 84 -10.48 6.26 1.48
N MET A 85 -11.06 7.39 1.90
CA MET A 85 -10.29 8.56 2.32
C MET A 85 -9.53 8.31 3.63
N THR A 86 -10.11 7.54 4.55
CA THR A 86 -9.43 7.17 5.79
C THR A 86 -8.21 6.30 5.49
N SER A 87 -8.38 5.26 4.66
CA SER A 87 -7.27 4.41 4.24
C SER A 87 -6.23 5.16 3.39
N ALA A 88 -6.65 6.13 2.58
CA ALA A 88 -5.72 6.98 1.83
C ALA A 88 -4.84 7.83 2.76
N LEU A 89 -5.42 8.41 3.82
CA LEU A 89 -4.66 9.15 4.84
C LEU A 89 -3.60 8.26 5.49
N GLU A 90 -3.94 7.02 5.85
CA GLU A 90 -2.97 6.05 6.40
C GLU A 90 -1.77 5.87 5.45
N GLN A 91 -2.02 5.71 4.14
CA GLN A 91 -0.93 5.53 3.18
C GLN A 91 -0.08 6.81 3.03
N PHE A 92 -0.71 7.99 2.98
CA PHE A 92 0.03 9.25 2.89
C PHE A 92 0.83 9.55 4.16
N ILE A 93 0.35 9.14 5.34
CA ILE A 93 1.12 9.18 6.58
C ILE A 93 2.39 8.33 6.46
N GLU A 94 2.30 7.11 5.92
CA GLU A 94 3.47 6.27 5.67
C GLU A 94 4.45 6.90 4.66
N VAL A 95 3.94 7.58 3.62
CA VAL A 95 4.80 8.38 2.72
C VAL A 95 5.59 9.43 3.50
N LEU A 96 4.93 10.17 4.40
CA LEU A 96 5.57 11.25 5.17
C LEU A 96 6.51 10.74 6.27
N LYS A 97 6.30 9.51 6.78
CA LYS A 97 7.26 8.84 7.67
C LYS A 97 8.56 8.50 6.94
N LEU A 98 8.49 8.15 5.66
CA LEU A 98 9.66 7.85 4.81
C LEU A 98 10.31 9.12 4.26
N ASN A 99 9.50 10.08 3.81
CA ASN A 99 9.92 11.34 3.24
C ASN A 99 9.01 12.49 3.73
N PRO A 100 9.39 13.17 4.83
CA PRO A 100 8.59 14.26 5.42
C PRO A 100 8.32 15.43 4.48
N ASP A 101 9.13 15.60 3.43
CA ASP A 101 9.03 16.71 2.47
C ASP A 101 8.25 16.32 1.20
N ASN A 102 7.59 15.15 1.17
CA ASN A 102 6.80 14.75 0.01
C ASN A 102 5.57 15.67 -0.17
N GLU A 103 5.72 16.66 -1.05
CA GLU A 103 4.67 17.67 -1.29
C GLU A 103 3.35 17.07 -1.78
N LYS A 104 3.40 15.99 -2.56
CA LYS A 104 2.18 15.39 -3.10
C LYS A 104 1.36 14.77 -1.97
N ALA A 105 1.97 13.96 -1.11
CA ALA A 105 1.29 13.40 0.06
C ALA A 105 0.72 14.49 0.99
N ARG A 106 1.47 15.57 1.22
CA ARG A 106 0.96 16.71 2.02
C ARG A 106 -0.27 17.37 1.38
N LYS A 107 -0.26 17.58 0.07
CA LYS A 107 -1.39 18.17 -0.67
C LYS A 107 -2.63 17.28 -0.62
N GLU A 108 -2.48 15.97 -0.82
CA GLU A 108 -3.63 15.04 -0.74
C GLU A 108 -4.18 14.94 0.68
N ILE A 109 -3.33 14.91 1.72
CA ILE A 109 -3.79 14.96 3.12
C ILE A 109 -4.63 16.22 3.36
N GLN A 110 -4.13 17.40 2.96
CA GLN A 110 -4.87 18.66 3.12
C GLN A 110 -6.21 18.65 2.36
N GLN A 111 -6.25 18.04 1.18
CA GLN A 111 -7.48 17.88 0.40
C GLN A 111 -8.51 17.02 1.16
N ILE A 112 -8.10 15.85 1.65
CA ILE A 112 -8.98 14.97 2.42
C ILE A 112 -9.45 15.64 3.71
N MET A 113 -8.56 16.31 4.45
CA MET A 113 -8.92 17.10 5.62
C MET A 113 -9.97 18.17 5.29
N GLY A 114 -9.80 18.87 4.17
CA GLY A 114 -10.77 19.85 3.68
C GLY A 114 -12.15 19.24 3.43
N ILE A 115 -12.22 18.01 2.91
CA ILE A 115 -13.47 17.27 2.70
C ILE A 115 -14.12 16.93 4.04
N TYR A 116 -13.36 16.38 5.00
CA TYR A 116 -13.87 16.06 6.33
C TYR A 116 -14.35 17.28 7.12
N ASN A 117 -13.72 18.44 6.93
CA ASN A 117 -14.20 19.69 7.52
C ASN A 117 -15.62 20.07 7.06
N THR A 118 -16.07 19.59 5.89
CA THR A 118 -17.45 19.76 5.41
C THR A 118 -18.43 18.70 5.93
N MET A 119 -17.92 17.58 6.44
CA MET A 119 -18.68 16.42 6.94
C MET A 119 -18.01 15.87 8.21
N PRO A 120 -18.03 16.61 9.34
CA PRO A 120 -17.23 16.27 10.53
C PRO A 120 -17.58 14.90 11.13
N GLU A 121 -18.80 14.42 10.94
CA GLU A 121 -19.25 13.10 11.37
C GLU A 121 -18.54 11.94 10.64
N LYS A 122 -17.87 12.24 9.53
CA LYS A 122 -17.10 11.28 8.73
C LYS A 122 -15.60 11.33 8.97
N SER A 123 -15.12 12.21 9.85
CA SER A 123 -13.71 12.36 10.18
C SER A 123 -13.03 11.02 10.53
N PRO A 124 -11.70 10.91 10.32
CA PRO A 124 -10.96 9.71 10.64
C PRO A 124 -10.87 9.52 12.16
N GLY A 125 -10.39 8.34 12.59
CA GLY A 125 -10.23 8.03 14.01
C GLY A 125 -9.20 8.91 14.71
N GLU A 126 -9.26 8.94 16.05
CA GLU A 126 -8.34 9.73 16.89
C GLU A 126 -6.87 9.33 16.69
N ASP A 127 -6.61 8.08 16.32
CA ASP A 127 -5.30 7.54 16.00
C ASP A 127 -4.69 8.20 14.76
N ILE A 128 -5.45 8.30 13.68
CA ILE A 128 -5.03 8.98 12.45
C ILE A 128 -4.85 10.48 12.72
N VAL A 129 -5.78 11.09 13.45
CA VAL A 129 -5.68 12.51 13.84
C VAL A 129 -4.40 12.77 14.65
N ALA A 130 -4.06 11.89 15.60
CA ALA A 130 -2.84 12.02 16.38
C ALA A 130 -1.57 11.92 15.52
N GLU A 131 -1.54 11.01 14.54
CA GLU A 131 -0.41 10.90 13.60
C GLU A 131 -0.31 12.13 12.69
N LEU A 132 -1.43 12.66 12.17
CA LEU A 132 -1.46 13.89 11.39
C LEU A 132 -0.93 15.09 12.19
N ASN A 133 -1.35 15.23 13.44
CA ASN A 133 -0.85 16.28 14.34
C ASN A 133 0.67 16.18 14.55
N LYS A 134 1.23 14.97 14.73
CA LYS A 134 2.69 14.76 14.83
C LYS A 134 3.44 15.17 13.56
N LEU A 135 2.81 15.07 12.40
CA LEU A 135 3.35 15.45 11.09
C LEU A 135 3.16 16.94 10.75
N GLY A 136 2.57 17.71 11.67
CA GLY A 136 2.38 19.15 11.56
C GLY A 136 1.12 19.57 10.80
N PHE A 137 0.11 18.72 10.72
CA PHE A 137 -1.21 19.10 10.23
C PHE A 137 -2.09 19.49 11.40
N ASP A 138 -2.64 20.70 11.38
CA ASP A 138 -3.62 21.15 12.37
C ASP A 138 -4.99 20.57 11.99
N TYR A 139 -5.41 19.51 12.68
CA TYR A 139 -6.70 18.85 12.52
C TYR A 139 -7.68 19.28 13.63
#